data_AF-A0A139IL25-F1
#
_entry.id   AF-A0A139IL25-F1
#
_cell.length_a   1.000
_cell.length_b   1.000
_cell.length_c   1.000
_cell.angle_alpha   90.00
_cell.angle_beta   90.00
_cell.angle_gamma   90.00
#
_symmetry.space_group_name_H-M   'P 1'
#
loop_
_entity.id
_entity.type
_entity.pdbx_description
1 polymer ?
#
loop_
_entity_poly.entity_id
_entity_poly.type
_entity_poly.pdbx_seq_one_letter_code
_entity_poly.pdbx_strand_id
1 'polypeptide(L)'
;MPGTRSKRQKTTSSNNHDNMAHVWANLPQALSAALPKANQAAHSDGQIKAFTNSNAITEPARFGIKAAGGDDAIVVTVAKGKVDIGSGTTRGCEFVLSALPEQWQEFMKQTPVMPYQSFWAIKRVIARMPANEIEGMFGMNIKQEGIAIEGDQISFSRWTHIWRRVLELIHDAHSGETPADIEPETDVDHIVGRYVYVNVPTWGKCKIFYDSAGEGDQDIVFLHTAGSDSRQYHGVLNDERMRKKCRMIAFDLPAHGRSFPYENHLPGIHTNTEDIYVGCIAAVIKKLNLNKPIVCGASMAGQISLACAWNDQSPFVNQALYNPEWIYGMMSPTAPLKNRQLIWHLYSAQAYGIFHGDLDFYFGGWDGRDRMKTIDTKACPVYMLTGEYDWSNTPAMSQATCDKIPGGKHQAMKGLGHFPATENPKVFVGYVLEAIDHIQKTRA
;
A
#
# COMPACT_ATOMS: atom_id res chain seq x y z
N MET A 1 -41.12 -54.35 -34.74
CA MET A 1 -40.34 -55.49 -34.20
C MET A 1 -39.19 -55.77 -35.17
N PRO A 2 -37.96 -56.04 -34.70
CA PRO A 2 -36.81 -55.15 -34.94
C PRO A 2 -35.55 -55.84 -35.53
N GLY A 3 -34.52 -55.02 -35.83
CA GLY A 3 -33.10 -55.41 -35.89
C GLY A 3 -32.44 -55.07 -37.23
N THR A 4 -31.27 -54.44 -37.35
CA THR A 4 -30.17 -54.14 -36.42
C THR A 4 -29.40 -52.93 -36.99
N ARG A 5 -29.11 -51.91 -36.17
CA ARG A 5 -28.25 -50.77 -36.57
C ARG A 5 -26.78 -51.15 -36.35
N SER A 6 -26.00 -51.07 -37.43
CA SER A 6 -24.54 -51.15 -37.45
C SER A 6 -23.90 -50.15 -36.48
N LYS A 7 -23.02 -50.65 -35.59
CA LYS A 7 -22.14 -49.85 -34.76
C LYS A 7 -21.02 -49.26 -35.63
N ARG A 8 -21.08 -47.96 -35.92
CA ARG A 8 -19.90 -47.19 -36.35
C ARG A 8 -18.95 -47.07 -35.16
N GLN A 9 -17.80 -47.72 -35.25
CA GLN A 9 -16.62 -47.46 -34.41
C GLN A 9 -16.26 -45.97 -34.58
N LYS A 10 -16.53 -45.15 -33.56
CA LYS A 10 -15.85 -43.87 -33.39
C LYS A 10 -14.47 -44.20 -32.85
N THR A 11 -13.47 -44.07 -33.70
CA THR A 11 -12.07 -43.91 -33.30
C THR A 11 -12.00 -42.76 -32.30
N THR A 12 -11.79 -43.10 -31.03
CA THR A 12 -11.37 -42.15 -30.01
C THR A 12 -9.99 -41.66 -30.41
N SER A 13 -9.93 -40.50 -31.07
CA SER A 13 -8.71 -39.70 -31.07
C SER A 13 -8.46 -39.32 -29.62
N SER A 14 -7.47 -39.97 -29.00
CA SER A 14 -6.87 -39.46 -27.77
C SER A 14 -6.37 -38.06 -28.07
N ASN A 15 -7.12 -37.04 -27.64
CA ASN A 15 -6.55 -35.73 -27.43
C ASN A 15 -5.58 -35.91 -26.25
N ASN A 16 -4.35 -36.32 -26.55
CA ASN A 16 -3.19 -35.96 -25.76
C ASN A 16 -3.06 -34.44 -25.85
N HIS A 17 -3.86 -33.72 -25.05
CA HIS A 17 -3.33 -32.51 -24.47
C HIS A 17 -2.31 -32.97 -23.45
N ASP A 18 -1.04 -33.03 -23.87
CA ASP A 18 0.08 -32.97 -22.97
C ASP A 18 -0.14 -31.73 -22.09
N ASN A 19 -0.67 -31.97 -20.89
CA ASN A 19 -0.83 -30.96 -19.86
C ASN A 19 0.58 -30.69 -19.30
N MET A 20 1.42 -30.03 -20.11
CA MET A 20 2.74 -29.58 -19.67
C MET A 20 2.53 -28.73 -18.43
N ALA A 21 3.03 -29.20 -17.29
CA ALA A 21 2.95 -28.46 -16.03
C ALA A 21 3.51 -27.06 -16.25
N HIS A 22 2.82 -26.04 -15.73
CA HIS A 22 3.23 -24.65 -15.86
C HIS A 22 4.69 -24.50 -15.40
N VAL A 23 5.53 -23.76 -16.13
CA VAL A 23 6.98 -23.65 -15.84
C VAL A 23 7.24 -23.18 -14.40
N TRP A 24 6.36 -22.33 -13.88
CA TRP A 24 6.42 -21.79 -12.52
C TRP A 24 5.81 -22.71 -11.44
N ALA A 25 5.35 -23.92 -11.78
CA ALA A 25 4.84 -24.88 -10.80
C ALA A 25 5.94 -25.47 -9.91
N ASN A 26 7.21 -25.40 -10.35
CA ASN A 26 8.38 -25.69 -9.53
C ASN A 26 9.27 -24.43 -9.47
N LEU A 27 9.07 -23.59 -8.45
CA LEU A 27 9.82 -22.34 -8.30
C LEU A 27 11.34 -22.56 -8.19
N PRO A 28 11.86 -23.52 -7.40
CA PRO A 28 13.28 -23.81 -7.38
C PRO A 28 13.88 -24.08 -8.76
N GLN A 29 13.18 -24.85 -9.60
CA GLN A 29 13.62 -25.14 -10.95
C GLN A 29 13.54 -23.90 -11.86
N ALA A 30 12.40 -23.19 -11.85
CA ALA A 30 12.18 -21.98 -12.64
C ALA A 30 13.20 -20.87 -12.32
N LEU A 31 13.63 -20.78 -11.06
CA LEU A 31 14.55 -19.76 -10.55
C LEU A 31 15.97 -20.30 -10.30
N SER A 32 16.30 -21.49 -10.81
CA SER A 32 17.59 -22.16 -10.56
C SER A 32 18.83 -21.31 -10.88
N ALA A 33 18.77 -20.47 -11.91
CA ALA A 33 19.84 -19.53 -12.27
C ALA A 33 19.86 -18.25 -11.40
N ALA A 34 18.74 -17.89 -10.78
CA ALA A 34 18.58 -16.69 -9.96
C ALA A 34 18.92 -16.96 -8.48
N LEU A 35 18.56 -18.14 -7.95
CA LEU A 35 18.73 -18.45 -6.52
C LEU A 35 20.17 -18.29 -6.00
N PRO A 36 21.23 -18.77 -6.69
CA PRO A 36 22.60 -18.53 -6.22
C PRO A 36 22.96 -17.05 -6.15
N LYS A 37 22.50 -16.24 -7.12
CA LYS A 37 22.73 -14.79 -7.16
C LYS A 37 21.97 -14.08 -6.04
N ALA A 38 20.71 -14.44 -5.83
CA ALA A 38 19.88 -13.91 -4.75
C ALA A 38 20.48 -14.24 -3.37
N ASN A 39 20.97 -15.46 -3.17
CA ASN A 39 21.64 -15.87 -1.94
C ASN A 39 22.91 -15.07 -1.69
N GLN A 40 23.74 -14.88 -2.72
CA GLN A 40 24.93 -14.02 -2.62
C GLN A 40 24.57 -12.57 -2.28
N ALA A 41 23.54 -12.02 -2.93
CA ALA A 41 23.05 -10.68 -2.65
C ALA A 41 22.59 -10.55 -1.18
N ALA A 42 21.83 -11.53 -0.67
CA ALA A 42 21.36 -11.57 0.70
C ALA A 42 22.49 -11.56 1.74
N HIS A 43 23.62 -12.21 1.46
CA HIS A 43 24.81 -12.16 2.33
C HIS A 43 25.49 -10.79 2.37
N SER A 44 25.31 -9.96 1.33
CA SER A 44 25.87 -8.62 1.25
C SER A 44 24.89 -7.51 1.61
N ASP A 45 23.58 -7.77 1.57
CA ASP A 45 22.51 -6.78 1.73
C ASP A 45 22.54 -6.10 3.12
N GLY A 46 22.64 -4.77 3.10
CA GLY A 46 22.74 -3.96 4.32
C GLY A 46 21.46 -3.98 5.16
N GLN A 47 20.29 -4.06 4.52
CA GLN A 47 19.00 -4.06 5.23
C GLN A 47 18.77 -5.40 5.94
N ILE A 48 19.05 -6.52 5.28
CA ILE A 48 19.00 -7.86 5.90
C ILE A 48 19.96 -7.92 7.09
N LYS A 49 21.21 -7.45 6.94
CA LYS A 49 22.16 -7.41 8.06
C LYS A 49 21.65 -6.58 9.22
N ALA A 50 21.11 -5.38 8.95
CA ALA A 50 20.57 -4.51 9.99
C ALA A 50 19.43 -5.17 10.76
N PHE A 51 18.50 -5.87 10.08
CA PHE A 51 17.38 -6.53 10.73
C PHE A 51 17.75 -7.84 11.44
N THR A 52 18.77 -8.56 10.96
CA THR A 52 19.16 -9.86 11.52
C THR A 52 20.27 -9.79 12.56
N ASN A 53 20.92 -8.64 12.78
CA ASN A 53 22.03 -8.52 13.74
C ASN A 53 21.60 -8.36 15.21
N SER A 54 20.40 -8.84 15.57
CA SER A 54 19.87 -8.75 16.94
C SER A 54 20.26 -9.97 17.78
N ASN A 55 20.63 -9.74 19.05
CA ASN A 55 20.81 -10.81 20.04
C ASN A 55 19.50 -11.53 20.40
N ALA A 56 18.34 -10.98 20.02
CA ALA A 56 17.05 -11.63 20.22
C ALA A 56 16.81 -12.81 19.26
N ILE A 57 17.63 -12.95 18.21
CA ILE A 57 17.59 -14.11 17.31
C ILE A 57 18.50 -15.18 17.90
N THR A 58 17.92 -16.02 18.76
CA THR A 58 18.66 -17.07 19.48
C THR A 58 18.73 -18.38 18.70
N GLU A 59 17.75 -18.64 17.83
CA GLU A 59 17.68 -19.85 17.00
C GLU A 59 17.34 -19.46 15.55
N PRO A 60 17.78 -20.25 14.55
CA PRO A 60 17.42 -20.00 13.15
C PRO A 60 15.92 -20.20 12.92
N ALA A 61 15.31 -19.24 12.22
CA ALA A 61 13.93 -19.36 11.72
C ALA A 61 13.94 -19.78 10.25
N ARG A 62 12.95 -20.56 9.83
CA ARG A 62 12.84 -21.03 8.43
C ARG A 62 11.48 -20.73 7.85
N PHE A 63 11.43 -20.23 6.62
CA PHE A 63 10.19 -20.08 5.87
C PHE A 63 10.34 -20.53 4.43
N GLY A 64 9.22 -20.93 3.83
CA GLY A 64 9.16 -21.41 2.45
C GLY A 64 8.50 -20.41 1.51
N ILE A 65 8.84 -20.48 0.23
CA ILE A 65 8.14 -19.83 -0.87
C ILE A 65 7.88 -20.91 -1.93
N LYS A 66 6.61 -21.13 -2.30
CA LYS A 66 6.24 -22.20 -3.23
C LYS A 66 5.16 -21.76 -4.21
N ALA A 67 5.07 -22.50 -5.32
CA ALA A 67 3.87 -22.49 -6.14
C ALA A 67 2.81 -23.40 -5.53
N ALA A 68 1.55 -22.98 -5.61
CA ALA A 68 0.43 -23.78 -5.15
C ALA A 68 0.34 -25.11 -5.91
N GLY A 69 -0.02 -26.18 -5.20
CA GLY A 69 -0.14 -27.52 -5.78
C GLY A 69 1.16 -28.32 -5.86
N GLY A 70 2.31 -27.77 -5.43
CA GLY A 70 3.59 -28.48 -5.34
C GLY A 70 4.22 -28.44 -3.93
N ASP A 71 5.16 -29.35 -3.66
CA ASP A 71 5.92 -29.42 -2.39
C ASP A 71 7.34 -28.82 -2.49
N ASP A 72 7.83 -28.64 -3.71
CA ASP A 72 9.12 -28.00 -3.98
C ASP A 72 9.05 -26.50 -3.63
N ALA A 73 9.97 -26.07 -2.77
CA ALA A 73 9.97 -24.72 -2.23
C ALA A 73 11.36 -24.09 -2.29
N ILE A 74 11.39 -22.78 -2.46
CA ILE A 74 12.54 -21.98 -2.06
C ILE A 74 12.49 -21.90 -0.53
N VAL A 75 13.55 -22.36 0.12
CA VAL A 75 13.66 -22.37 1.58
C VAL A 75 14.62 -21.29 2.01
N VAL A 76 14.15 -20.44 2.92
CA VAL A 76 14.90 -19.33 3.48
C VAL A 76 15.17 -19.60 4.94
N THR A 77 16.44 -19.51 5.35
CA THR A 77 16.86 -19.67 6.74
C THR A 77 17.40 -18.34 7.25
N VAL A 78 16.75 -17.79 8.27
CA VAL A 78 17.12 -16.55 8.92
C VAL A 78 17.87 -16.88 10.19
N ALA A 79 19.10 -16.40 10.32
CA ALA A 79 19.90 -16.54 11.54
C ALA A 79 20.53 -15.19 11.90
N LYS A 80 21.15 -15.12 13.08
CA LYS A 80 21.80 -13.88 13.53
C LYS A 80 22.84 -13.40 12.50
N GLY A 81 22.60 -12.22 11.95
CA GLY A 81 23.47 -11.53 10.98
C GLY A 81 23.47 -12.11 9.56
N LYS A 82 22.63 -13.10 9.24
CA LYS A 82 22.62 -13.72 7.90
C LYS A 82 21.26 -14.30 7.50
N VAL A 83 21.03 -14.34 6.19
CA VAL A 83 19.93 -15.06 5.56
C VAL A 83 20.51 -15.96 4.47
N ASP A 84 20.13 -17.24 4.49
CA ASP A 84 20.49 -18.23 3.48
C ASP A 84 19.25 -18.60 2.65
N ILE A 85 19.35 -18.53 1.32
CA ILE A 85 18.29 -18.82 0.34
C ILE A 85 18.71 -20.06 -0.45
N GLY A 86 17.86 -21.08 -0.51
CA GLY A 86 18.14 -22.32 -1.24
C GLY A 86 16.89 -23.02 -1.73
N SER A 87 17.09 -24.18 -2.36
CA SER A 87 16.01 -25.07 -2.79
C SER A 87 15.77 -26.17 -1.76
N GLY A 88 14.52 -26.60 -1.60
CA GLY A 88 14.17 -27.68 -0.68
C GLY A 88 12.68 -28.00 -0.72
N THR A 89 12.14 -28.44 0.42
CA THR A 89 10.70 -28.67 0.61
C THR A 89 10.18 -27.79 1.73
N THR A 90 8.87 -27.69 1.87
CA THR A 90 8.20 -26.97 2.96
C THR A 90 8.46 -27.55 4.36
N ARG A 91 9.04 -28.76 4.45
CA ARG A 91 9.28 -29.46 5.72
C ARG A 91 10.20 -28.66 6.64
N GLY A 92 9.70 -28.35 7.84
CA GLY A 92 10.46 -27.61 8.87
C GLY A 92 10.46 -26.09 8.67
N CYS A 93 9.66 -25.57 7.75
CA CYS A 93 9.36 -24.14 7.69
C CYS A 93 8.28 -23.79 8.73
N GLU A 94 8.45 -22.68 9.43
CA GLU A 94 7.47 -22.12 10.36
C GLU A 94 6.21 -21.64 9.62
N PHE A 95 6.41 -21.04 8.45
CA PHE A 95 5.35 -20.63 7.54
C PHE A 95 5.80 -20.73 6.07
N VAL A 96 4.84 -20.69 5.14
CA VAL A 96 5.08 -20.76 3.71
C VAL A 96 4.26 -19.71 2.97
N LEU A 97 4.90 -18.95 2.09
CA LEU A 97 4.26 -18.08 1.10
C LEU A 97 3.89 -18.93 -0.12
N SER A 98 2.59 -19.12 -0.33
CA SER A 98 2.05 -19.86 -1.48
C SER A 98 1.30 -18.91 -2.41
N ALA A 99 1.51 -19.02 -3.71
CA ALA A 99 0.75 -18.34 -4.77
C ALA A 99 0.68 -19.25 -6.01
N LEU A 100 -0.25 -18.97 -6.94
CA LEU A 100 -0.37 -19.75 -8.18
C LEU A 100 0.88 -19.59 -9.07
N PRO A 101 1.23 -20.60 -9.88
CA PRO A 101 2.32 -20.50 -10.86
C PRO A 101 2.25 -19.24 -11.74
N GLU A 102 1.06 -18.88 -12.22
CA GLU A 102 0.83 -17.71 -13.08
C GLU A 102 1.07 -16.40 -12.33
N GLN A 103 0.77 -16.36 -11.03
CA GLN A 103 0.98 -15.18 -10.19
C GLN A 103 2.47 -14.96 -9.90
N TRP A 104 3.22 -16.06 -9.68
CA TRP A 104 4.67 -15.98 -9.58
C TRP A 104 5.32 -15.53 -10.88
N GLN A 105 4.80 -15.98 -12.03
CA GLN A 105 5.24 -15.51 -13.33
C GLN A 105 5.05 -13.99 -13.49
N GLU A 106 3.89 -13.46 -13.11
CA GLU A 106 3.61 -12.02 -13.17
C GLU A 106 4.45 -11.22 -12.17
N PHE A 107 4.60 -11.73 -10.93
CA PHE A 107 5.44 -11.13 -9.89
C PHE A 107 6.91 -11.02 -10.33
N MET A 108 7.37 -11.96 -11.16
CA MET A 108 8.75 -12.03 -11.63
C MET A 108 8.97 -11.30 -12.96
N LYS A 109 8.02 -10.49 -13.46
CA LYS A 109 8.29 -9.58 -14.58
C LYS A 109 9.13 -8.40 -14.09
N GLN A 110 10.04 -7.87 -14.93
CA GLN A 110 10.93 -6.74 -14.57
C GLN A 110 10.20 -5.53 -13.94
N THR A 111 8.99 -5.25 -14.42
CA THR A 111 8.10 -4.25 -13.81
C THR A 111 6.73 -4.89 -13.63
N PRO A 112 6.47 -5.51 -12.47
CA PRO A 112 5.19 -6.15 -12.22
C PRO A 112 4.09 -5.10 -12.16
N VAL A 113 2.98 -5.33 -12.87
CA VAL A 113 1.79 -4.47 -12.81
C VAL A 113 0.93 -4.82 -11.59
N MET A 114 0.00 -3.94 -11.21
CA MET A 114 -0.98 -4.26 -10.15
C MET A 114 -1.82 -5.50 -10.51
N PRO A 115 -2.02 -6.48 -9.59
CA PRO A 115 -1.63 -6.53 -8.18
C PRO A 115 -0.34 -7.30 -7.89
N TYR A 116 0.53 -7.53 -8.89
CA TYR A 116 1.73 -8.36 -8.76
C TYR A 116 2.97 -7.62 -8.27
N GLN A 117 2.87 -6.31 -7.99
CA GLN A 117 3.97 -5.51 -7.45
C GLN A 117 4.38 -5.90 -6.03
N SER A 118 3.53 -6.64 -5.30
CA SER A 118 3.88 -7.21 -4.01
C SER A 118 3.08 -8.46 -3.69
N PHE A 119 3.64 -9.36 -2.87
CA PHE A 119 2.91 -10.51 -2.36
C PHE A 119 1.67 -10.10 -1.53
N TRP A 120 1.74 -8.94 -0.85
CA TRP A 120 0.60 -8.35 -0.15
C TRP A 120 -0.56 -8.03 -1.09
N ALA A 121 -0.27 -7.40 -2.23
CA ALA A 121 -1.25 -7.04 -3.24
C ALA A 121 -1.90 -8.29 -3.85
N ILE A 122 -1.10 -9.30 -4.23
CA ILE A 122 -1.57 -10.61 -4.71
C ILE A 122 -2.55 -11.22 -3.69
N LYS A 123 -2.10 -11.37 -2.43
CA LYS A 123 -2.93 -11.92 -1.34
C LYS A 123 -4.20 -11.12 -1.11
N ARG A 124 -4.17 -9.80 -1.31
CA ARG A 124 -5.29 -8.92 -0.98
C ARG A 124 -6.33 -8.84 -2.08
N VAL A 125 -5.91 -8.53 -3.30
CA VAL A 125 -6.80 -8.28 -4.43
C VAL A 125 -7.40 -9.59 -4.89
N ILE A 126 -6.56 -10.60 -5.13
CA ILE A 126 -7.01 -11.86 -5.74
C ILE A 126 -7.88 -12.66 -4.77
N ALA A 127 -7.62 -12.62 -3.46
CA ALA A 127 -8.51 -13.25 -2.47
C ALA A 127 -9.92 -12.63 -2.40
N ARG A 128 -10.15 -11.50 -3.10
CA ARG A 128 -11.41 -10.75 -3.07
C ARG A 128 -12.09 -10.60 -4.42
N MET A 129 -11.42 -10.98 -5.51
CA MET A 129 -12.03 -10.96 -6.83
C MET A 129 -13.12 -12.04 -6.93
N PRO A 130 -14.27 -11.74 -7.55
CA PRO A 130 -15.28 -12.75 -7.81
C PRO A 130 -14.73 -13.78 -8.80
N ALA A 131 -15.10 -15.05 -8.62
CA ALA A 131 -14.47 -16.17 -9.33
C ALA A 131 -14.50 -16.03 -10.86
N ASN A 132 -15.54 -15.41 -11.41
CA ASN A 132 -15.70 -15.17 -12.85
C ASN A 132 -14.67 -14.16 -13.43
N GLU A 133 -14.24 -13.16 -12.67
CA GLU A 133 -13.19 -12.22 -13.12
C GLU A 133 -11.81 -12.89 -13.14
N ILE A 134 -11.54 -13.74 -12.15
CA ILE A 134 -10.32 -14.55 -12.08
C ILE A 134 -10.30 -15.57 -13.23
N GLU A 135 -11.42 -16.25 -13.48
CA GLU A 135 -11.57 -17.18 -14.61
C GLU A 135 -11.40 -16.48 -15.96
N GLY A 136 -11.80 -15.20 -16.07
CA GLY A 136 -11.55 -14.39 -17.26
C GLY A 136 -10.07 -14.03 -17.45
N MET A 137 -9.32 -13.83 -16.37
CA MET A 137 -7.89 -13.48 -16.40
C MET A 137 -6.98 -14.70 -16.61
N PHE A 138 -7.37 -15.87 -16.10
CA PHE A 138 -6.49 -17.04 -16.01
C PHE A 138 -7.12 -18.36 -16.51
N GLY A 139 -8.38 -18.38 -16.94
CA GLY A 139 -9.09 -19.54 -17.49
C GLY A 139 -10.06 -20.26 -16.52
N MET A 140 -10.97 -21.08 -17.08
CA MET A 140 -12.03 -21.78 -16.34
C MET A 140 -11.50 -22.98 -15.53
N ASN A 141 -11.28 -22.81 -14.22
CA ASN A 141 -11.29 -23.82 -13.12
C ASN A 141 -10.43 -23.43 -11.90
N ILE A 142 -10.22 -22.15 -11.62
CA ILE A 142 -9.43 -21.75 -10.46
C ILE A 142 -10.34 -21.69 -9.23
N LYS A 143 -10.51 -22.83 -8.56
CA LYS A 143 -10.87 -22.80 -7.13
C LYS A 143 -9.82 -21.94 -6.43
N GLN A 144 -10.26 -21.03 -5.57
CA GLN A 144 -9.49 -20.01 -4.83
C GLN A 144 -8.36 -20.54 -3.90
N GLU A 145 -7.76 -21.70 -4.17
CA GLU A 145 -6.82 -22.39 -3.26
C GLU A 145 -5.33 -22.03 -3.50
N GLY A 146 -5.05 -21.02 -4.32
CA GLY A 146 -3.69 -20.73 -4.77
C GLY A 146 -2.84 -19.85 -3.86
N ILE A 147 -3.42 -18.81 -3.24
CA ILE A 147 -2.66 -17.85 -2.43
C ILE A 147 -2.94 -18.07 -0.95
N ALA A 148 -1.89 -18.41 -0.21
CA ALA A 148 -2.01 -18.68 1.21
C ALA A 148 -0.73 -18.32 1.95
N ILE A 149 -0.90 -17.96 3.22
CA ILE A 149 0.14 -18.10 4.23
C ILE A 149 -0.16 -19.41 4.95
N GLU A 150 0.62 -20.45 4.67
CA GLU A 150 0.49 -21.72 5.36
C GLU A 150 1.36 -21.70 6.62
N GLY A 151 0.92 -22.33 7.71
CA GLY A 151 1.68 -22.38 8.97
C GLY A 151 1.45 -21.18 9.90
N ASP A 152 2.47 -20.84 10.69
CA ASP A 152 2.37 -19.88 11.79
C ASP A 152 2.25 -18.42 11.30
N GLN A 153 1.07 -17.83 11.50
CA GLN A 153 0.76 -16.44 11.13
C GLN A 153 1.55 -15.41 11.95
N ILE A 154 1.92 -15.73 13.19
CA ILE A 154 2.73 -14.84 14.03
C ILE A 154 4.14 -14.78 13.48
N SER A 155 4.75 -15.93 13.15
CA SER A 155 6.08 -15.99 12.53
C SER A 155 6.10 -15.32 11.17
N PHE A 156 5.06 -15.51 10.33
CA PHE A 156 4.90 -14.75 9.08
C PHE A 156 4.94 -13.23 9.30
N SER A 157 4.20 -12.74 10.31
CA SER A 157 4.13 -11.31 10.62
C SER A 157 5.43 -10.79 11.23
N ARG A 158 6.09 -11.58 12.08
CA ARG A 158 7.38 -11.24 12.71
C ARG A 158 8.47 -11.07 11.67
N TRP A 159 8.53 -11.94 10.68
CA TRP A 159 9.57 -11.98 9.66
C TRP A 159 9.24 -11.20 8.38
N THR A 160 8.22 -10.34 8.40
CA THR A 160 7.76 -9.62 7.20
C THR A 160 8.82 -8.79 6.49
N HIS A 161 9.64 -8.09 7.26
CA HIS A 161 10.75 -7.31 6.74
C HIS A 161 11.84 -8.17 6.07
N ILE A 162 11.98 -9.44 6.46
CA ILE A 162 12.91 -10.37 5.82
C ILE A 162 12.30 -10.99 4.58
N TRP A 163 11.10 -11.60 4.68
CA TRP A 163 10.55 -12.30 3.53
C TRP A 163 10.22 -11.34 2.38
N ARG A 164 9.78 -10.10 2.65
CA ARG A 164 9.55 -9.09 1.60
C ARG A 164 10.87 -8.76 0.90
N ARG A 165 11.94 -8.49 1.66
CA ARG A 165 13.25 -8.16 1.08
C ARG A 165 13.84 -9.35 0.30
N VAL A 166 13.67 -10.57 0.79
CA VAL A 166 14.09 -11.79 0.07
C VAL A 166 13.37 -11.94 -1.27
N LEU A 167 12.06 -11.66 -1.33
CA LEU A 167 11.33 -11.66 -2.60
C LEU A 167 11.88 -10.62 -3.59
N GLU A 168 12.25 -9.42 -3.13
CA GLU A 168 12.91 -8.41 -3.98
C GLU A 168 14.26 -8.90 -4.49
N LEU A 169 15.09 -9.50 -3.63
CA LEU A 169 16.40 -10.02 -4.05
C LEU A 169 16.29 -11.18 -5.05
N ILE A 170 15.28 -12.04 -4.90
CA ILE A 170 14.99 -13.11 -5.88
C ILE A 170 14.51 -12.50 -7.20
N HIS A 171 13.61 -11.52 -7.14
CA HIS A 171 13.15 -10.78 -8.31
C HIS A 171 14.32 -10.14 -9.06
N ASP A 172 15.14 -9.33 -8.38
CA ASP A 172 16.25 -8.60 -9.01
C ASP A 172 17.30 -9.56 -9.61
N ALA A 173 17.53 -10.70 -8.96
CA ALA A 173 18.41 -11.75 -9.47
C ALA A 173 17.88 -12.45 -10.73
N HIS A 174 16.55 -12.50 -10.90
CA HIS A 174 15.88 -13.12 -12.05
C HIS A 174 15.67 -12.14 -13.21
N SER A 175 15.16 -10.95 -12.89
CA SER A 175 14.57 -10.00 -13.86
C SER A 175 15.36 -8.70 -14.00
N GLY A 176 16.39 -8.52 -13.16
CA GLY A 176 17.04 -7.23 -12.96
C GLY A 176 16.21 -6.32 -12.04
N GLU A 177 16.86 -5.29 -11.51
CA GLU A 177 16.20 -4.28 -10.69
C GLU A 177 15.06 -3.62 -11.47
N THR A 178 13.92 -3.41 -10.82
CA THR A 178 12.83 -2.63 -11.42
C THR A 178 13.30 -1.20 -11.67
N PRO A 179 13.12 -0.64 -12.89
CA PRO A 179 13.46 0.75 -13.16
C PRO A 179 12.73 1.70 -12.22
N ALA A 180 13.48 2.51 -11.48
CA ALA A 180 12.94 3.52 -10.58
C ALA A 180 13.18 4.92 -11.13
N ASP A 181 12.18 5.79 -10.97
CA ASP A 181 12.35 7.22 -11.20
C ASP A 181 13.38 7.81 -10.23
N ILE A 182 13.96 8.95 -10.62
CA ILE A 182 14.96 9.65 -9.82
C ILE A 182 14.27 10.79 -9.06
N GLU A 183 14.43 10.80 -7.74
CA GLU A 183 14.11 11.96 -6.92
C GLU A 183 15.32 12.92 -6.95
N PRO A 184 15.16 14.17 -7.39
CA PRO A 184 16.26 15.13 -7.41
C PRO A 184 16.70 15.49 -6.00
N GLU A 185 18.01 15.62 -5.79
CA GLU A 185 18.55 16.25 -4.58
C GLU A 185 18.29 17.77 -4.64
N THR A 186 17.91 18.36 -3.50
CA THR A 186 17.69 19.80 -3.36
C THR A 186 18.41 20.32 -2.13
N ASP A 187 19.08 21.46 -2.28
CA ASP A 187 19.75 22.16 -1.16
C ASP A 187 18.83 23.18 -0.47
N VAL A 188 17.67 23.45 -1.06
CA VAL A 188 16.72 24.46 -0.56
C VAL A 188 15.43 23.78 -0.16
N ASP A 189 15.04 24.00 1.09
CA ASP A 189 13.74 23.65 1.64
C ASP A 189 12.96 24.93 1.94
N HIS A 190 11.75 25.01 1.41
CA HIS A 190 10.85 26.15 1.53
C HIS A 190 9.82 26.00 2.66
N ILE A 191 9.82 24.87 3.36
CA ILE A 191 8.83 24.55 4.37
C ILE A 191 9.15 25.26 5.68
N VAL A 192 8.14 25.86 6.29
CA VAL A 192 8.23 26.41 7.64
C VAL A 192 7.24 25.72 8.56
N GLY A 193 7.78 25.02 9.56
CA GLY A 193 7.04 24.34 10.61
C GLY A 193 6.65 25.26 11.77
N ARG A 194 5.40 25.16 12.24
CA ARG A 194 4.87 25.93 13.39
C ARG A 194 3.95 25.09 14.25
N TYR A 195 3.73 25.56 15.47
CA TYR A 195 2.71 25.01 16.37
C TYR A 195 1.55 25.98 16.54
N VAL A 196 0.36 25.43 16.73
CA VAL A 196 -0.85 26.19 17.05
C VAL A 196 -1.72 25.43 18.05
N TYR A 197 -2.46 26.17 18.87
CA TYR A 197 -3.46 25.58 19.76
C TYR A 197 -4.85 25.71 19.14
N VAL A 198 -5.55 24.58 19.03
CA VAL A 198 -6.94 24.49 18.58
C VAL A 198 -7.77 23.75 19.61
N ASN A 199 -9.09 23.96 19.60
CA ASN A 199 -10.03 23.16 20.39
C ASN A 199 -10.72 22.19 19.43
N VAL A 200 -10.46 20.89 19.60
CA VAL A 200 -11.02 19.82 18.78
C VAL A 200 -12.20 19.19 19.54
N PRO A 201 -13.31 18.86 18.86
CA PRO A 201 -14.40 18.10 19.48
C PRO A 201 -13.87 16.82 20.16
N THR A 202 -14.38 16.53 21.35
CA THR A 202 -14.00 15.38 22.20
C THR A 202 -12.58 15.42 22.77
N TRP A 203 -11.57 15.81 21.99
CA TRP A 203 -10.17 15.86 22.42
C TRP A 203 -9.78 17.14 23.17
N GLY A 204 -10.60 18.18 23.12
CA GLY A 204 -10.37 19.43 23.86
C GLY A 204 -9.23 20.25 23.25
N LYS A 205 -8.43 20.91 24.09
CA LYS A 205 -7.36 21.80 23.63
C LYS A 205 -6.14 21.01 23.20
N CYS A 206 -5.83 21.03 21.90
CA CYS A 206 -4.70 20.31 21.32
C CYS A 206 -3.61 21.27 20.84
N LYS A 207 -2.34 20.92 21.07
CA LYS A 207 -1.18 21.59 20.46
C LYS A 207 -0.80 20.84 19.19
N ILE A 208 -1.14 21.43 18.05
CA ILE A 208 -0.96 20.85 16.73
C ILE A 208 0.25 21.46 16.02
N PHE A 209 1.05 20.62 15.39
CA PHE A 209 2.08 21.00 14.45
C PHE A 209 1.50 21.16 13.04
N TYR A 210 1.96 22.16 12.30
CA TYR A 210 1.70 22.29 10.87
C TYR A 210 2.91 22.81 10.11
N ASP A 211 3.12 22.25 8.92
CA ASP A 211 4.00 22.76 7.89
C ASP A 211 3.25 23.75 7.00
N SER A 212 3.97 24.78 6.54
CA SER A 212 3.44 25.80 5.64
C SER A 212 4.46 26.15 4.55
N ALA A 213 3.98 26.37 3.33
CA ALA A 213 4.80 26.80 2.20
C ALA A 213 3.95 27.50 1.14
N GLY A 214 4.58 28.32 0.30
CA GLY A 214 3.94 29.00 -0.82
C GLY A 214 3.21 30.30 -0.43
N GLU A 215 2.99 31.12 -1.45
CA GLU A 215 2.48 32.49 -1.33
C GLU A 215 1.33 32.77 -2.32
N GLY A 216 0.86 31.75 -3.05
CA GLY A 216 -0.21 31.93 -4.02
C GLY A 216 -1.59 32.15 -3.39
N ASP A 217 -2.52 32.68 -4.19
CA ASP A 217 -3.83 33.14 -3.71
C ASP A 217 -4.79 32.02 -3.27
N GLN A 218 -4.54 30.77 -3.71
CA GLN A 218 -5.38 29.64 -3.34
C GLN A 218 -4.90 28.97 -2.06
N ASP A 219 -5.69 29.07 -1.00
CA ASP A 219 -5.47 28.26 0.20
C ASP A 219 -5.72 26.77 -0.10
N ILE A 220 -4.82 25.90 0.33
CA ILE A 220 -4.99 24.45 0.28
C ILE A 220 -4.49 23.81 1.57
N VAL A 221 -5.28 22.86 2.08
CA VAL A 221 -4.96 22.06 3.27
C VAL A 221 -4.76 20.62 2.85
N PHE A 222 -3.58 20.08 3.16
CA PHE A 222 -3.23 18.68 2.95
C PHE A 222 -3.44 17.86 4.22
N LEU A 223 -4.07 16.69 4.06
CA LEU A 223 -4.41 15.77 5.14
C LEU A 223 -3.64 14.46 4.97
N HIS A 224 -2.82 14.09 5.95
CA HIS A 224 -2.03 12.86 5.91
C HIS A 224 -2.92 11.60 5.97
N THR A 225 -2.38 10.48 5.53
CA THR A 225 -3.04 9.18 5.61
C THR A 225 -3.00 8.61 7.04
N ALA A 226 -3.76 7.54 7.28
CA ALA A 226 -3.83 6.87 8.59
C ALA A 226 -2.44 6.55 9.14
N GLY A 227 -2.23 6.90 10.42
CA GLY A 227 -1.00 6.71 11.17
C GLY A 227 0.18 7.59 10.74
N SER A 228 0.12 8.27 9.60
CA SER A 228 1.26 9.06 9.10
C SER A 228 1.24 10.50 9.62
N ASP A 229 1.95 11.40 8.96
CA ASP A 229 2.03 12.80 9.32
C ASP A 229 2.30 13.71 8.10
N SER A 230 2.33 15.02 8.32
CA SER A 230 2.48 16.07 7.29
C SER A 230 3.73 15.93 6.41
N ARG A 231 4.75 15.16 6.83
CA ARG A 231 5.94 14.88 6.00
C ARG A 231 5.60 14.21 4.67
N GLN A 232 4.44 13.56 4.57
CA GLN A 232 3.94 13.00 3.31
C GLN A 232 3.76 14.03 2.18
N TYR A 233 3.61 15.31 2.53
CA TYR A 233 3.40 16.35 1.54
C TYR A 233 4.65 17.21 1.29
N HIS A 234 5.81 16.87 1.89
CA HIS A 234 7.02 17.70 1.76
C HIS A 234 7.46 17.92 0.32
N GLY A 235 7.37 16.90 -0.54
CA GLY A 235 7.66 17.05 -1.96
C GLY A 235 6.70 18.02 -2.67
N VAL A 236 5.42 17.98 -2.33
CA VAL A 236 4.40 18.90 -2.86
C VAL A 236 4.61 20.32 -2.34
N LEU A 237 4.89 20.49 -1.05
CA LEU A 237 5.13 21.80 -0.43
C LEU A 237 6.38 22.48 -0.98
N ASN A 238 7.38 21.72 -1.41
CA ASN A 238 8.60 22.25 -2.01
C ASN A 238 8.48 22.54 -3.52
N ASP A 239 7.53 21.93 -4.22
CA ASP A 239 7.34 22.14 -5.67
C ASP A 239 7.03 23.62 -5.98
N GLU A 240 7.85 24.20 -6.85
CA GLU A 240 7.76 25.62 -7.20
C GLU A 240 6.42 26.01 -7.83
N ARG A 241 5.83 25.12 -8.65
CA ARG A 241 4.54 25.37 -9.31
C ARG A 241 3.44 25.48 -8.26
N MET A 242 3.47 24.59 -7.27
CA MET A 242 2.54 24.61 -6.15
C MET A 242 2.72 25.84 -5.27
N ARG A 243 3.97 26.19 -4.90
CA ARG A 243 4.26 27.37 -4.07
C ARG A 243 3.82 28.69 -4.70
N LYS A 244 3.93 28.82 -6.03
CA LYS A 244 3.45 30.00 -6.78
C LYS A 244 1.93 30.06 -6.84
N LYS A 245 1.25 28.93 -6.93
CA LYS A 245 -0.21 28.87 -7.11
C LYS A 245 -0.99 28.89 -5.81
N CYS A 246 -0.41 28.34 -4.74
CA CYS A 246 -1.11 28.08 -3.49
C CYS A 246 -0.35 28.58 -2.26
N ARG A 247 -1.12 28.97 -1.24
CA ARG A 247 -0.68 28.99 0.15
C ARG A 247 -1.06 27.65 0.77
N MET A 248 -0.05 26.82 1.03
CA MET A 248 -0.22 25.42 1.41
C MET A 248 -0.02 25.22 2.90
N ILE A 249 -0.89 24.41 3.51
CA ILE A 249 -0.81 23.96 4.90
C ILE A 249 -0.91 22.44 4.94
N ALA A 250 -0.02 21.77 5.65
CA ALA A 250 -0.15 20.35 6.00
C ALA A 250 0.01 20.24 7.52
N PHE A 251 -0.96 19.65 8.22
CA PHE A 251 -0.91 19.56 9.68
C PHE A 251 -0.94 18.12 10.17
N ASP A 252 -0.34 17.89 11.33
CA ASP A 252 -0.34 16.60 12.01
C ASP A 252 -1.58 16.53 12.92
N LEU A 253 -2.41 15.49 12.81
CA LEU A 253 -3.49 15.27 13.78
C LEU A 253 -2.92 15.20 15.22
N PRO A 254 -3.71 15.49 16.26
CA PRO A 254 -3.32 15.21 17.64
C PRO A 254 -2.76 13.78 17.79
N ALA A 255 -1.68 13.64 18.57
CA ALA A 255 -0.89 12.41 18.75
C ALA A 255 -0.13 11.88 17.51
N HIS A 256 -0.18 12.55 16.36
CA HIS A 256 0.57 12.17 15.16
C HIS A 256 1.81 13.03 14.96
N GLY A 257 2.82 12.47 14.29
CA GLY A 257 4.02 13.20 13.87
C GLY A 257 4.63 14.05 14.98
N ARG A 258 4.62 15.37 14.77
CA ARG A 258 5.13 16.39 15.71
C ARG A 258 4.04 17.00 16.59
N SER A 259 2.77 16.71 16.33
CA SER A 259 1.66 17.14 17.18
C SER A 259 1.68 16.43 18.54
N PHE A 260 1.24 17.14 19.58
CA PHE A 260 1.17 16.55 20.91
C PHE A 260 -0.10 15.70 21.04
N PRO A 261 -0.08 14.68 21.92
CA PRO A 261 -1.31 14.01 22.32
C PRO A 261 -2.33 14.98 22.93
N TYR A 262 -3.61 14.65 22.81
CA TYR A 262 -4.69 15.41 23.46
C TYR A 262 -4.70 15.18 24.98
N GLU A 263 -5.32 16.09 25.75
CA GLU A 263 -5.17 16.20 27.21
C GLU A 263 -5.47 14.90 27.97
N ASN A 264 -6.44 14.12 27.50
CA ASN A 264 -6.84 12.84 28.11
C ASN A 264 -6.33 11.61 27.36
N HIS A 265 -5.30 11.75 26.53
CA HIS A 265 -4.74 10.64 25.77
C HIS A 265 -3.97 9.68 26.69
N LEU A 266 -4.36 8.39 26.68
CA LEU A 266 -3.56 7.31 27.23
C LEU A 266 -2.82 6.58 26.08
N PRO A 267 -1.56 6.18 26.25
CA PRO A 267 -0.87 5.38 25.24
C PRO A 267 -1.68 4.12 24.87
N GLY A 268 -1.91 3.91 23.57
CA GLY A 268 -2.63 2.75 23.04
C GLY A 268 -4.15 2.87 22.93
N ILE A 269 -4.78 3.96 23.40
CA ILE A 269 -6.25 4.13 23.32
C ILE A 269 -6.71 5.05 22.18
N HIS A 270 -5.82 5.41 21.26
CA HIS A 270 -6.17 6.30 20.16
C HIS A 270 -7.32 5.71 19.35
N THR A 271 -8.31 6.53 19.07
CA THR A 271 -9.43 6.21 18.18
C THR A 271 -9.95 7.52 17.61
N ASN A 272 -10.57 7.44 16.43
CA ASN A 272 -11.06 8.59 15.70
C ASN A 272 -12.54 8.41 15.33
N THR A 273 -13.25 9.51 15.05
CA THR A 273 -14.63 9.50 14.56
C THR A 273 -14.80 10.58 13.50
N GLU A 274 -15.90 10.54 12.72
CA GLU A 274 -16.18 11.58 11.71
C GLU A 274 -16.21 12.97 12.36
N ASP A 275 -16.90 13.13 13.48
CA ASP A 275 -17.03 14.39 14.21
C ASP A 275 -15.69 14.92 14.73
N ILE A 276 -14.83 14.03 15.25
CA ILE A 276 -13.51 14.39 15.75
C ILE A 276 -12.60 14.79 14.58
N TYR A 277 -12.57 14.00 13.52
CA TYR A 277 -11.72 14.21 12.37
C TYR A 277 -12.08 15.49 11.61
N VAL A 278 -13.35 15.63 11.21
CA VAL A 278 -13.85 16.83 10.53
C VAL A 278 -13.78 18.05 11.44
N GLY A 279 -14.09 17.88 12.73
CA GLY A 279 -13.98 18.92 13.73
C GLY A 279 -12.55 19.45 13.90
N CYS A 280 -11.55 18.57 13.87
CA CYS A 280 -10.14 18.96 13.91
C CYS A 280 -9.75 19.79 12.68
N ILE A 281 -10.12 19.33 11.48
CA ILE A 281 -9.86 20.04 10.23
C ILE A 281 -10.49 21.44 10.26
N ALA A 282 -11.77 21.53 10.63
CA ALA A 282 -12.48 22.79 10.75
C ALA A 282 -11.84 23.74 11.77
N ALA A 283 -11.38 23.21 12.91
CA ALA A 283 -10.70 23.99 13.93
C ALA A 283 -9.36 24.57 13.44
N VAL A 284 -8.57 23.80 12.67
CA VAL A 284 -7.32 24.27 12.05
C VAL A 284 -7.59 25.33 10.98
N ILE A 285 -8.53 25.08 10.06
CA ILE A 285 -8.94 26.03 9.00
C ILE A 285 -9.34 27.37 9.62
N LYS A 286 -10.20 27.33 10.64
CA LYS A 286 -10.65 28.51 11.37
C LYS A 286 -9.50 29.21 12.07
N LYS A 287 -8.63 28.46 12.75
CA LYS A 287 -7.54 29.04 13.55
C LYS A 287 -6.46 29.72 12.70
N LEU A 288 -6.21 29.20 11.50
CA LEU A 288 -5.24 29.75 10.55
C LEU A 288 -5.86 30.78 9.59
N ASN A 289 -7.16 31.10 9.76
CA ASN A 289 -7.92 32.03 8.92
C ASN A 289 -7.81 31.69 7.42
N LEU A 290 -7.97 30.41 7.08
CA LEU A 290 -7.95 29.98 5.68
C LEU A 290 -9.30 30.26 5.03
N ASN A 291 -9.27 30.88 3.85
CA ASN A 291 -10.45 31.32 3.14
C ASN A 291 -10.86 30.31 2.07
N LYS A 292 -11.95 29.58 2.32
CA LYS A 292 -12.48 28.52 1.43
C LYS A 292 -11.37 27.62 0.86
N PRO A 293 -10.53 27.03 1.72
CA PRO A 293 -9.40 26.24 1.24
C PRO A 293 -9.89 25.08 0.36
N ILE A 294 -9.04 24.65 -0.56
CA ILE A 294 -9.15 23.30 -1.12
C ILE A 294 -8.69 22.34 -0.02
N VAL A 295 -9.46 21.29 0.25
CA VAL A 295 -9.05 20.22 1.16
C VAL A 295 -8.62 19.03 0.31
N CYS A 296 -7.35 18.66 0.41
CA CYS A 296 -6.75 17.57 -0.35
C CYS A 296 -6.25 16.50 0.62
N GLY A 297 -6.72 15.27 0.48
CA GLY A 297 -6.33 14.18 1.35
C GLY A 297 -6.45 12.83 0.65
N ALA A 298 -5.70 11.85 1.14
CA ALA A 298 -5.73 10.46 0.67
C ALA A 298 -6.19 9.52 1.79
N SER A 299 -6.67 8.32 1.41
CA SER A 299 -6.99 7.23 2.35
C SER A 299 -8.03 7.64 3.41
N MET A 300 -7.66 7.67 4.69
CA MET A 300 -8.48 8.17 5.80
C MET A 300 -9.13 9.54 5.53
N ALA A 301 -8.50 10.39 4.73
CA ALA A 301 -8.98 11.73 4.44
C ALA A 301 -10.01 11.81 3.29
N GLY A 302 -10.24 10.73 2.52
CA GLY A 302 -11.10 10.71 1.32
C GLY A 302 -12.04 9.50 1.23
N GLN A 303 -12.44 8.93 2.38
CA GLN A 303 -12.73 7.50 2.59
C GLN A 303 -13.66 6.74 1.63
N ILE A 304 -13.24 5.50 1.32
CA ILE A 304 -14.02 4.31 0.91
C ILE A 304 -13.41 3.09 1.63
N SER A 305 -14.22 2.16 2.14
CA SER A 305 -13.89 1.10 3.11
C SER A 305 -13.27 -0.19 2.53
N LEU A 306 -12.35 -0.84 3.27
CA LEU A 306 -11.89 -2.22 3.00
C LEU A 306 -11.21 -2.98 4.20
N ALA A 307 -11.95 -3.69 5.06
CA ALA A 307 -11.41 -4.36 6.29
C ALA A 307 -10.17 -5.29 6.10
N CYS A 308 -9.13 -5.17 6.94
CA CYS A 308 -7.92 -6.03 6.98
C CYS A 308 -7.87 -6.88 8.26
N ALA A 309 -7.14 -8.01 8.24
CA ALA A 309 -6.85 -8.78 9.45
C ALA A 309 -5.68 -8.09 10.19
N TRP A 310 -5.91 -7.69 11.43
CA TRP A 310 -5.02 -6.84 12.21
C TRP A 310 -4.07 -7.64 13.09
N ASN A 311 -2.76 -7.41 12.91
CA ASN A 311 -1.70 -7.80 13.85
C ASN A 311 -0.95 -6.57 14.39
N ASP A 312 -1.40 -5.36 14.08
CA ASP A 312 -0.74 -4.09 14.44
C ASP A 312 -0.89 -3.69 15.92
N GLN A 313 -1.82 -4.31 16.65
CA GLN A 313 -1.90 -4.26 18.12
C GLN A 313 -1.43 -5.55 18.80
N SER A 314 -0.92 -6.52 18.04
CA SER A 314 -0.47 -7.79 18.63
C SER A 314 0.75 -7.56 19.53
N PRO A 315 0.75 -8.04 20.79
CA PRO A 315 1.92 -7.95 21.66
C PRO A 315 3.10 -8.81 21.15
N PHE A 316 2.86 -9.68 20.16
CA PHE A 316 3.86 -10.58 19.59
C PHE A 316 4.47 -10.06 18.28
N VAL A 317 3.95 -8.97 17.74
CA VAL A 317 4.37 -8.39 16.46
C VAL A 317 4.80 -6.95 16.69
N ASN A 318 6.00 -6.61 16.22
CA ASN A 318 6.47 -5.23 16.28
C ASN A 318 5.79 -4.40 15.18
N GLN A 319 4.82 -3.56 15.55
CA GLN A 319 4.11 -2.67 14.62
C GLN A 319 5.03 -1.74 13.82
N ALA A 320 6.15 -1.29 14.41
CA ALA A 320 7.12 -0.43 13.74
C ALA A 320 7.91 -1.14 12.63
N LEU A 321 7.79 -2.48 12.55
CA LEU A 321 8.29 -3.29 11.44
C LEU A 321 7.13 -3.79 10.56
N TYR A 322 6.01 -4.21 11.15
CA TYR A 322 4.92 -4.82 10.38
C TYR A 322 4.15 -3.81 9.51
N ASN A 323 3.74 -2.68 10.09
CA ASN A 323 2.96 -1.67 9.39
C ASN A 323 3.68 -1.12 8.15
N PRO A 324 4.94 -0.65 8.24
CA PRO A 324 5.60 -0.09 7.07
C PRO A 324 5.85 -1.11 5.94
N GLU A 325 5.92 -2.40 6.26
CA GLU A 325 6.11 -3.49 5.28
C GLU A 325 4.85 -3.77 4.46
N TRP A 326 3.68 -3.66 5.09
CA TRP A 326 2.39 -3.69 4.41
C TRP A 326 2.22 -2.47 3.49
N ILE A 327 2.49 -1.28 4.04
CA ILE A 327 2.44 0.00 3.34
C ILE A 327 3.37 0.00 2.14
N TYR A 328 4.54 -0.62 2.28
CA TYR A 328 5.49 -0.72 1.20
C TYR A 328 4.96 -1.48 -0.01
N GLY A 329 4.09 -2.47 0.20
CA GLY A 329 3.43 -3.20 -0.87
C GLY A 329 2.45 -2.37 -1.69
N MET A 330 1.99 -1.21 -1.19
CA MET A 330 0.99 -0.32 -1.81
C MET A 330 1.59 0.79 -2.68
N MET A 331 2.92 0.88 -2.74
CA MET A 331 3.62 1.86 -3.55
C MET A 331 3.81 1.38 -4.98
N SER A 332 3.98 2.33 -5.90
CA SER A 332 4.43 1.99 -7.26
C SER A 332 5.85 1.40 -7.22
N PRO A 333 6.11 0.30 -7.94
CA PRO A 333 7.44 -0.33 -7.95
C PRO A 333 8.48 0.55 -8.67
N THR A 334 8.04 1.49 -9.52
CA THR A 334 8.90 2.44 -10.23
C THR A 334 9.08 3.77 -9.49
N ALA A 335 8.48 3.95 -8.31
CA ALA A 335 8.69 5.16 -7.52
C ALA A 335 10.16 5.27 -7.03
N PRO A 336 10.72 6.48 -6.92
CA PRO A 336 12.07 6.68 -6.39
C PRO A 336 12.30 5.95 -5.07
N LEU A 337 13.39 5.20 -5.00
CA LEU A 337 13.71 4.37 -3.82
C LEU A 337 13.80 5.20 -2.54
N LYS A 338 14.39 6.40 -2.60
CA LYS A 338 14.48 7.33 -1.46
C LYS A 338 13.10 7.68 -0.89
N ASN A 339 12.12 7.88 -1.75
CA ASN A 339 10.76 8.22 -1.36
C ASN A 339 10.02 7.00 -0.79
N ARG A 340 10.22 5.82 -1.39
CA ARG A 340 9.68 4.56 -0.85
C ARG A 340 10.22 4.28 0.56
N GLN A 341 11.51 4.52 0.77
CA GLN A 341 12.15 4.43 2.08
C GLN A 341 11.64 5.49 3.06
N LEU A 342 11.38 6.71 2.60
CA LEU A 342 10.75 7.75 3.42
C LEU A 342 9.36 7.30 3.88
N ILE A 343 8.51 6.80 2.98
CA ILE A 343 7.18 6.28 3.36
C ILE A 343 7.32 5.16 4.39
N TRP A 344 8.20 4.18 4.16
CA TRP A 344 8.49 3.12 5.12
C TRP A 344 8.89 3.72 6.49
N HIS A 345 9.77 4.71 6.51
CA HIS A 345 10.21 5.38 7.74
C HIS A 345 9.05 6.08 8.47
N LEU A 346 8.20 6.82 7.75
CA LEU A 346 7.05 7.52 8.34
C LEU A 346 6.13 6.54 9.07
N TYR A 347 5.90 5.36 8.48
CA TYR A 347 5.06 4.31 9.06
C TYR A 347 5.76 3.50 10.16
N SER A 348 7.09 3.47 10.17
CA SER A 348 7.87 2.90 11.28
C SER A 348 7.92 3.82 12.50
N ALA A 349 7.89 5.14 12.30
CA ALA A 349 8.07 6.16 13.33
C ALA A 349 6.79 6.49 14.14
N GLN A 350 5.71 5.75 13.95
CA GLN A 350 4.41 6.03 14.54
C GLN A 350 4.37 5.68 16.03
N ALA A 351 3.65 6.47 16.83
CA ALA A 351 3.36 6.09 18.21
C ALA A 351 2.46 4.83 18.26
N TYR A 352 2.59 4.07 19.34
CA TYR A 352 1.87 2.81 19.51
C TYR A 352 0.34 2.97 19.43
N GLY A 353 -0.30 2.16 18.59
CA GLY A 353 -1.76 2.15 18.43
C GLY A 353 -2.36 3.28 17.60
N ILE A 354 -1.57 4.27 17.15
CA ILE A 354 -2.10 5.39 16.34
C ILE A 354 -2.62 4.90 14.99
N PHE A 355 -1.83 4.11 14.26
CA PHE A 355 -2.26 3.57 12.97
C PHE A 355 -3.52 2.70 13.09
N HIS A 356 -3.57 1.86 14.13
CA HIS A 356 -4.74 1.04 14.41
C HIS A 356 -5.99 1.90 14.66
N GLY A 357 -5.90 2.89 15.56
CA GLY A 357 -7.05 3.74 15.90
C GLY A 357 -7.59 4.55 14.72
N ASP A 358 -6.71 4.95 13.80
CA ASP A 358 -7.12 5.58 12.54
C ASP A 358 -7.80 4.59 11.59
N LEU A 359 -7.30 3.34 11.51
CA LEU A 359 -7.89 2.29 10.70
C LEU A 359 -9.24 1.81 11.26
N ASP A 360 -9.42 1.76 12.58
CA ASP A 360 -10.68 1.44 13.24
C ASP A 360 -11.78 2.41 12.80
N PHE A 361 -11.46 3.71 12.80
CA PHE A 361 -12.34 4.73 12.23
C PHE A 361 -12.62 4.48 10.75
N TYR A 362 -11.57 4.24 9.96
CA TYR A 362 -11.65 4.04 8.51
C TYR A 362 -12.47 2.81 8.08
N PHE A 363 -12.47 1.73 8.88
CA PHE A 363 -13.16 0.48 8.52
C PHE A 363 -14.46 0.23 9.28
N GLY A 364 -14.59 0.71 10.52
CA GLY A 364 -15.73 0.43 11.39
C GLY A 364 -16.56 1.65 11.76
N GLY A 365 -16.04 2.87 11.59
CA GLY A 365 -16.63 4.10 12.12
C GLY A 365 -17.45 4.94 11.13
N TRP A 366 -17.44 4.63 9.83
CA TRP A 366 -18.07 5.49 8.81
C TRP A 366 -18.55 4.71 7.56
N ASP A 367 -19.72 5.07 7.03
CA ASP A 367 -20.24 4.59 5.73
C ASP A 367 -20.90 5.73 4.94
N GLY A 368 -20.27 6.13 3.84
CA GLY A 368 -20.74 7.19 2.96
C GLY A 368 -21.48 6.74 1.71
N ARG A 369 -21.69 5.44 1.48
CA ARG A 369 -22.15 4.92 0.18
C ARG A 369 -23.47 5.53 -0.30
N ASP A 370 -24.40 5.78 0.62
CA ASP A 370 -25.70 6.40 0.32
C ASP A 370 -25.69 7.92 0.37
N ARG A 371 -24.60 8.53 0.86
CA ARG A 371 -24.40 9.98 1.03
C ARG A 371 -23.76 10.63 -0.20
N MET A 372 -23.02 9.89 -1.01
CA MET A 372 -22.29 10.45 -2.17
C MET A 372 -23.19 11.26 -3.13
N LYS A 373 -24.42 10.77 -3.36
CA LYS A 373 -25.41 11.43 -4.23
C LYS A 373 -25.94 12.76 -3.70
N THR A 374 -25.71 13.06 -2.41
CA THR A 374 -26.19 14.30 -1.78
C THR A 374 -25.16 15.43 -1.83
N ILE A 375 -23.97 15.18 -2.38
CA ILE A 375 -22.92 16.20 -2.52
C ILE A 375 -23.31 17.19 -3.61
N ASP A 376 -23.45 18.46 -3.24
CA ASP A 376 -23.60 19.56 -4.20
C ASP A 376 -22.23 20.04 -4.67
N THR A 377 -21.83 19.59 -5.86
CA THR A 377 -20.53 19.94 -6.47
C THR A 377 -20.43 21.39 -6.93
N LYS A 378 -21.54 22.14 -6.97
CA LYS A 378 -21.49 23.60 -7.20
C LYS A 378 -21.01 24.33 -5.94
N ALA A 379 -21.36 23.83 -4.76
CA ALA A 379 -20.91 24.37 -3.49
C ALA A 379 -19.54 23.81 -3.08
N CYS A 380 -19.31 22.52 -3.31
CA CYS A 380 -18.09 21.81 -2.96
C CYS A 380 -17.62 20.92 -4.12
N PRO A 381 -16.86 21.45 -5.09
CA PRO A 381 -16.38 20.66 -6.23
C PRO A 381 -15.51 19.49 -5.76
N VAL A 382 -15.70 18.32 -6.37
CA VAL A 382 -15.00 17.07 -6.00
C VAL A 382 -14.17 16.57 -7.17
N TYR A 383 -12.88 16.36 -6.92
CA TYR A 383 -11.94 15.76 -7.86
C TYR A 383 -11.20 14.60 -7.17
N MET A 384 -11.41 13.39 -7.67
CA MET A 384 -10.81 12.16 -7.15
C MET A 384 -9.60 11.78 -7.99
N LEU A 385 -8.45 11.57 -7.33
CA LEU A 385 -7.22 11.10 -7.95
C LEU A 385 -6.89 9.72 -7.37
N THR A 386 -6.53 8.75 -8.22
CA THR A 386 -6.22 7.39 -7.74
C THR A 386 -5.06 6.78 -8.50
N GLY A 387 -4.05 6.28 -7.78
CA GLY A 387 -2.88 5.66 -8.39
C GLY A 387 -3.21 4.35 -9.11
N GLU A 388 -2.59 4.12 -10.26
CA GLU A 388 -2.66 2.86 -11.02
C GLU A 388 -2.25 1.64 -10.19
N TYR A 389 -1.29 1.80 -9.28
CA TYR A 389 -0.77 0.75 -8.41
C TYR A 389 -1.46 0.67 -7.04
N ASP A 390 -2.49 1.50 -6.78
CA ASP A 390 -3.24 1.44 -5.54
C ASP A 390 -4.21 0.24 -5.55
N TRP A 391 -3.78 -0.86 -4.93
CA TRP A 391 -4.61 -2.05 -4.77
C TRP A 391 -5.54 -1.99 -3.55
N SER A 392 -5.37 -1.01 -2.66
CA SER A 392 -6.27 -0.83 -1.52
C SER A 392 -7.56 -0.13 -1.93
N ASN A 393 -7.45 0.80 -2.88
CA ASN A 393 -8.56 1.51 -3.50
C ASN A 393 -8.27 1.68 -4.99
N THR A 394 -8.72 0.71 -5.79
CA THR A 394 -8.39 0.66 -7.21
C THR A 394 -9.02 1.81 -8.01
N PRO A 395 -8.44 2.21 -9.16
CA PRO A 395 -9.07 3.21 -10.04
C PRO A 395 -10.53 2.90 -10.41
N ALA A 396 -10.87 1.61 -10.56
CA ALA A 396 -12.25 1.19 -10.83
C ALA A 396 -13.18 1.46 -9.64
N MET A 397 -12.72 1.20 -8.40
CA MET A 397 -13.49 1.50 -7.17
C MET A 397 -13.71 3.01 -6.99
N SER A 398 -12.67 3.81 -7.25
CA SER A 398 -12.77 5.27 -7.23
C SER A 398 -13.72 5.80 -8.30
N GLN A 399 -13.64 5.28 -9.53
CA GLN A 399 -14.56 5.65 -10.60
C GLN A 399 -16.02 5.33 -10.21
N ALA A 400 -16.28 4.11 -9.73
CA ALA A 400 -17.61 3.69 -9.31
C ALA A 400 -18.18 4.54 -8.15
N THR A 401 -17.32 5.15 -7.34
CA THR A 401 -17.74 6.10 -6.31
C THR A 401 -17.97 7.49 -6.88
N CYS A 402 -17.08 7.95 -7.76
CA CYS A 402 -17.21 9.23 -8.45
C CYS A 402 -18.50 9.31 -9.27
N ASP A 403 -18.90 8.21 -9.93
CA ASP A 403 -20.14 8.11 -10.71
C ASP A 403 -21.40 8.36 -9.86
N LYS A 404 -21.31 8.21 -8.53
CA LYS A 404 -22.40 8.50 -7.59
C LYS A 404 -22.44 9.96 -7.14
N ILE A 405 -21.45 10.77 -7.49
CA ILE A 405 -21.32 12.18 -7.13
C ILE A 405 -21.65 13.02 -8.37
N PRO A 406 -22.85 13.64 -8.46
CA PRO A 406 -23.19 14.47 -9.62
C PRO A 406 -22.17 15.58 -9.85
N GLY A 407 -21.53 15.61 -11.02
CA GLY A 407 -20.48 16.60 -11.34
C GLY A 407 -19.11 16.31 -10.72
N GLY A 408 -18.94 15.19 -10.00
CA GLY A 408 -17.63 14.74 -9.56
C GLY A 408 -16.74 14.36 -10.76
N LYS A 409 -15.43 14.56 -10.62
CA LYS A 409 -14.45 14.13 -11.62
C LYS A 409 -13.47 13.14 -11.02
N HIS A 410 -13.14 12.08 -11.76
CA HIS A 410 -12.11 11.11 -11.38
C HIS A 410 -11.02 11.02 -12.45
N GLN A 411 -9.78 10.81 -12.01
CA GLN A 411 -8.64 10.58 -12.87
C GLN A 411 -7.69 9.56 -12.25
N ALA A 412 -7.45 8.48 -12.98
CA ALA A 412 -6.38 7.54 -12.65
C ALA A 412 -5.01 8.18 -12.92
N MET A 413 -4.07 8.00 -12.00
CA MET A 413 -2.73 8.53 -12.09
C MET A 413 -1.75 7.42 -12.48
N LYS A 414 -1.29 7.49 -13.72
CA LYS A 414 -0.36 6.50 -14.29
C LYS A 414 0.94 6.44 -13.50
N GLY A 415 1.41 5.23 -13.19
CA GLY A 415 2.69 5.00 -12.52
C GLY A 415 2.73 5.36 -11.03
N LEU A 416 1.62 5.79 -10.42
CA LEU A 416 1.52 6.10 -9.00
C LEU A 416 0.76 5.00 -8.25
N GLY A 417 1.07 4.81 -6.97
CA GLY A 417 0.39 3.94 -6.02
C GLY A 417 -0.46 4.73 -5.02
N HIS A 418 -0.54 4.23 -3.78
CA HIS A 418 -1.42 4.79 -2.75
C HIS A 418 -0.90 6.09 -2.09
N PHE A 419 0.39 6.39 -2.22
CA PHE A 419 1.03 7.52 -1.55
C PHE A 419 1.62 8.53 -2.54
N PRO A 420 0.84 9.02 -3.52
CA PRO A 420 1.36 9.74 -4.67
C PRO A 420 2.11 11.03 -4.28
N ALA A 421 1.68 11.71 -3.21
CA ALA A 421 2.29 12.93 -2.70
C ALA A 421 3.72 12.74 -2.18
N THR A 422 4.02 11.55 -1.66
CA THR A 422 5.34 11.22 -1.12
C THR A 422 6.14 10.37 -2.09
N GLU A 423 5.52 9.34 -2.68
CA GLU A 423 6.24 8.34 -3.46
C GLU A 423 6.81 8.95 -4.74
N ASN A 424 6.09 9.86 -5.42
CA ASN A 424 6.58 10.56 -6.60
C ASN A 424 5.90 11.94 -6.75
N PRO A 425 6.31 12.94 -5.94
CA PRO A 425 5.70 14.27 -5.90
C PRO A 425 5.77 14.98 -7.26
N LYS A 426 6.86 14.79 -8.01
CA LYS A 426 7.07 15.41 -9.33
C LYS A 426 5.95 15.08 -10.30
N VAL A 427 5.57 13.79 -10.38
CA VAL A 427 4.48 13.30 -11.21
C VAL A 427 3.13 13.68 -10.62
N PHE A 428 2.94 13.49 -9.31
CA PHE A 428 1.69 13.79 -8.62
C PHE A 428 1.24 15.26 -8.75
N VAL A 429 2.16 16.21 -8.62
CA VAL A 429 1.86 17.65 -8.68
C VAL A 429 1.18 18.03 -10.00
N GLY A 430 1.52 17.36 -11.12
CA GLY A 430 0.82 17.60 -12.39
C GLY A 430 -0.69 17.37 -12.28
N TYR A 431 -1.09 16.22 -11.71
CA TYR A 431 -2.49 15.88 -11.48
C TYR A 431 -3.18 16.80 -10.47
N VAL A 432 -2.47 17.20 -9.40
CA VAL A 432 -3.01 18.12 -8.39
C VAL A 432 -3.28 19.50 -8.97
N LEU A 433 -2.39 20.03 -9.81
CA LEU A 433 -2.58 21.32 -10.47
C LEU A 433 -3.82 21.30 -11.39
N GLU A 434 -4.02 20.22 -12.15
CA GLU A 434 -5.23 20.02 -12.97
C GLU A 434 -6.50 20.00 -12.11
N ALA A 435 -6.45 19.33 -10.96
CA ALA A 435 -7.57 19.28 -10.02
C ALA A 435 -7.87 20.66 -9.41
N ILE A 436 -6.84 21.42 -9.02
CA ILE A 436 -6.98 22.79 -8.52
C ILE A 436 -7.62 23.68 -9.58
N ASP A 437 -7.15 23.62 -10.83
CA ASP A 437 -7.71 24.41 -11.93
C ASP A 437 -9.19 24.10 -12.17
N HIS A 438 -9.57 22.82 -12.09
CA HIS A 438 -10.97 22.42 -12.20
C HIS A 438 -11.82 22.96 -11.04
N ILE A 439 -11.34 22.85 -9.80
CA ILE A 439 -12.05 23.35 -8.61
C ILE A 439 -12.22 24.87 -8.70
N GLN A 440 -11.18 25.62 -9.08
CA GLN A 440 -11.23 27.07 -9.24
C GLN A 440 -12.24 27.48 -10.33
N LYS A 441 -12.22 26.81 -11.49
CA LYS A 441 -13.19 27.07 -12.57
C LYS A 441 -14.63 26.76 -12.17
N THR A 442 -14.85 25.76 -11.32
CA THR A 442 -16.20 25.37 -10.89
C THR A 442 -16.74 26.30 -9.80
N ARG A 443 -15.86 26.93 -9.02
CA ARG A 443 -16.22 27.92 -7.99
C ARG A 443 -16.48 29.33 -8.55
N ALA A 444 -15.92 29.63 -9.72
CA ALA A 444 -16.12 30.90 -10.44
C ALA A 444 -17.51 30.95 -11.08
#